data_AF-A0A1J5KW16-F1
#
_entry.id   AF-A0A1J5KW16-F1
#
_cell.length_a   1.000
_cell.length_b   1.000
_cell.length_c   1.000
_cell.angle_alpha   90.00
_cell.angle_beta   90.00
_cell.angle_gamma   90.00
#
_symmetry.space_group_name_H-M   'P 1'
#
loop_
_entity.id
_entity.type
_entity.pdbx_description
1 polymer ?
#
loop_
_entity_poly.entity_id
_entity_poly.type
_entity_poly.pdbx_seq_one_letter_code
_entity_poly.pdbx_strand_id
1 'polypeptide(L)'
;MIKLTTFLFIGGQEAILIILAVVMIFGAKNIPEIARGLGKGMRMLKDASNDIKGEITKSAEQNGIDTSITKDVQDELKKVKDDLEDFTGSISRKM
;
A
#
# COMPACT_ATOMS: atom_id res chain seq x y z
N MET A 1 36.23 12.17 -1.83
CA MET A 1 36.20 11.08 -0.83
C MET A 1 35.66 11.50 0.54
N ILE A 2 35.67 12.78 0.91
CA ILE A 2 35.22 13.29 2.23
C ILE A 2 33.68 13.33 2.39
N LYS A 3 32.90 13.39 1.30
CA LYS A 3 31.44 13.51 1.35
C LYS A 3 30.70 12.24 1.83
N LEU A 4 31.29 11.06 1.66
CA LEU A 4 30.67 9.80 2.09
C LEU A 4 30.72 9.63 3.61
N THR A 5 31.78 10.14 4.23
CA THR A 5 31.98 10.14 5.68
C THR A 5 30.96 11.05 6.37
N THR A 6 30.65 12.22 5.82
CA THR A 6 29.57 13.09 6.32
C THR A 6 28.22 12.35 6.32
N PHE A 7 27.90 11.59 5.28
CA PHE A 7 26.66 10.81 5.21
C PHE A 7 26.60 9.64 6.22
N LEU A 8 27.73 9.04 6.56
CA LEU A 8 27.80 7.96 7.55
C LEU A 8 27.74 8.48 9.00
N PHE A 9 28.23 9.70 9.26
CA PHE A 9 28.10 10.39 10.55
C PHE A 9 26.78 11.19 10.70
N ILE A 10 26.05 11.41 9.60
CA ILE A 10 24.70 12.04 9.48
C ILE A 10 23.59 11.21 10.16
N GLY A 11 23.83 9.96 10.55
CA GLY A 11 22.74 9.08 11.01
C GLY A 11 22.29 9.33 12.45
N GLY A 12 23.23 9.36 13.40
CA GLY A 12 22.92 9.32 14.83
C GLY A 12 22.92 10.68 15.51
N GLN A 13 24.00 11.45 15.35
CA GLN A 13 24.18 12.73 16.05
C GLN A 13 23.20 13.79 15.56
N GLU A 14 22.98 13.86 14.25
CA GLU A 14 22.02 14.82 13.68
C GLU A 14 20.57 14.46 14.02
N ALA A 15 20.22 13.17 14.01
CA ALA A 15 18.91 12.71 14.47
C ALA A 15 18.64 13.11 15.93
N ILE A 16 19.65 12.99 16.80
CA ILE A 16 19.55 13.45 18.20
C ILE A 16 19.33 14.97 18.27
N LEU A 17 20.06 15.76 17.47
CA LEU A 17 19.89 17.22 17.42
C LEU A 17 18.49 17.62 16.91
N ILE A 18 17.97 16.94 15.89
CA ILE A 18 16.62 17.18 15.36
C ILE A 18 15.57 16.83 16.42
N ILE A 19 15.70 15.67 17.08
CA ILE A 19 14.79 15.27 18.16
C ILE A 19 14.84 16.30 19.31
N LEU A 20 16.01 16.79 19.69
CA LEU A 20 16.17 17.85 20.69
C LEU A 20 15.49 19.15 20.27
N ALA A 21 15.64 19.59 19.02
CA ALA A 21 14.97 20.78 18.50
C ALA A 21 13.45 20.63 18.52
N VAL A 22 12.92 19.48 18.09
CA VAL A 22 11.49 19.15 18.14
C VAL A 22 11.00 19.14 19.58
N VAL A 23 11.75 18.57 20.52
CA VAL A 23 11.41 18.57 21.95
C VAL A 23 11.45 19.97 22.55
N MET A 24 12.30 20.88 22.09
CA MET A 24 12.28 22.30 22.53
C MET A 24 11.05 23.05 22.02
N ILE A 25 10.64 22.81 20.77
CA ILE A 25 9.47 23.49 20.17
C ILE A 25 8.16 22.94 20.74
N PHE A 26 8.03 21.62 20.81
CA PHE A 26 6.78 20.96 21.20
C PHE A 26 6.75 20.55 22.67
N GLY A 27 7.89 20.42 23.36
CA GLY A 27 7.97 19.91 24.72
C GLY A 27 8.00 18.38 24.80
N ALA A 28 8.81 17.82 25.71
CA ALA A 28 9.00 16.36 25.85
C ALA A 28 7.71 15.60 26.20
N LYS A 29 6.74 16.26 26.85
CA LYS A 29 5.46 15.66 27.26
C LYS A 29 4.46 15.52 26.10
N ASN A 30 4.57 16.35 25.07
CA ASN A 30 3.60 16.40 23.97
C ASN A 30 3.85 15.31 22.92
N ILE A 31 5.11 14.86 22.72
CA ILE A 31 5.42 13.79 21.75
C ILE A 31 4.71 12.46 22.08
N PRO A 32 4.75 11.95 23.32
CA PRO A 32 4.01 10.74 23.69
C PRO A 32 2.49 10.89 23.55
N GLU A 33 1.96 12.08 23.81
CA GLU A 33 0.52 12.37 23.72
C GLU A 33 0.04 12.37 22.26
N ILE A 34 0.78 13.04 21.36
CA ILE A 34 0.53 13.03 19.92
C ILE A 34 0.66 11.61 19.36
N ALA A 35 1.71 10.88 19.72
CA ALA A 35 1.90 9.50 19.28
C ALA A 35 0.74 8.58 19.71
N ARG A 36 0.26 8.73 20.95
CA ARG A 36 -0.92 8.00 21.44
C ARG A 36 -2.20 8.41 20.73
N GLY A 37 -2.39 9.70 20.46
CA GLY A 37 -3.53 10.23 19.72
C GLY A 37 -3.58 9.71 18.28
N LEU A 38 -2.46 9.82 17.56
CA LEU A 38 -2.31 9.30 16.20
C LEU A 38 -2.46 7.78 16.15
N GLY A 39 -1.91 7.04 17.12
CA GLY A 39 -2.05 5.59 17.20
C GLY A 39 -3.51 5.15 17.39
N LYS A 40 -4.25 5.82 18.27
CA LYS A 40 -5.69 5.59 18.46
C LYS A 40 -6.49 5.96 17.21
N GLY A 41 -6.18 7.09 16.58
CA GLY A 41 -6.82 7.54 15.34
C GLY A 41 -6.60 6.55 14.20
N MET A 42 -5.34 6.15 13.96
CA MET A 42 -5.01 5.17 12.92
C MET A 42 -5.68 3.82 13.15
N ARG A 43 -5.78 3.38 14.41
CA ARG A 43 -6.52 2.16 14.75
C ARG A 43 -8.01 2.29 14.45
N MET A 44 -8.65 3.38 14.86
CA MET A 44 -10.06 3.64 14.58
C MET A 44 -10.34 3.72 13.08
N LEU A 45 -9.48 4.39 12.31
CA LEU A 45 -9.57 4.44 10.85
C LEU A 45 -9.44 3.06 10.22
N LYS A 46 -8.51 2.23 10.72
CA LYS A 46 -8.31 0.86 10.24
C LYS A 46 -9.52 -0.02 10.55
N ASP A 47 -10.04 0.06 11.78
CA ASP A 47 -11.17 -0.74 12.22
C ASP A 47 -12.43 -0.38 11.41
N ALA A 48 -12.74 0.91 11.29
CA ALA A 48 -13.84 1.39 10.44
C ALA A 48 -13.68 0.99 8.97
N SER A 49 -12.47 1.11 8.42
CA SER A 49 -12.17 0.69 7.04
C SER A 49 -12.37 -0.81 6.84
N ASN A 50 -12.00 -1.64 7.82
CA ASN A 50 -12.21 -3.08 7.77
C ASN A 50 -13.69 -3.45 7.86
N ASP A 51 -14.46 -2.77 8.70
CA ASP A 51 -15.90 -2.98 8.82
C ASP A 51 -16.60 -2.63 7.50
N ILE A 52 -16.29 -1.47 6.93
CA ILE A 52 -16.80 -1.05 5.61
C ILE A 52 -16.40 -2.06 4.54
N LYS A 53 -15.13 -2.50 4.51
CA LYS A 53 -14.67 -3.51 3.56
C LYS A 53 -15.43 -4.83 3.71
N GLY A 54 -15.66 -5.28 4.94
CA GLY A 54 -16.43 -6.49 5.25
C GLY A 54 -17.89 -6.38 4.81
N GLU A 55 -18.54 -5.24 5.06
CA GLU A 55 -19.90 -4.98 4.62
C GLU A 55 -20.02 -4.86 3.11
N ILE A 56 -19.05 -4.23 2.43
CA ILE A 56 -19.01 -4.16 0.97
C ILE A 56 -18.81 -5.56 0.37
N THR A 57 -17.89 -6.37 0.90
CA THR A 57 -17.69 -7.75 0.44
C THR A 57 -18.96 -8.59 0.65
N LYS A 58 -19.55 -8.51 1.84
CA LYS A 58 -20.80 -9.21 2.15
C LYS A 58 -21.98 -8.73 1.30
N SER A 59 -22.06 -7.44 1.02
CA SER A 59 -23.09 -6.85 0.16
C SER A 59 -22.89 -7.23 -1.31
N ALA A 60 -21.63 -7.28 -1.79
CA ALA A 60 -21.32 -7.74 -3.15
C ALA A 60 -21.63 -9.23 -3.34
N GLU A 61 -21.40 -10.04 -2.30
CA GLU A 61 -21.72 -11.47 -2.27
C GLU A 61 -23.25 -11.70 -2.18
N GLN A 62 -23.97 -10.85 -1.42
CA GLN A 62 -25.43 -10.93 -1.25
C GLN A 62 -26.22 -10.31 -2.42
N ASN A 63 -25.63 -9.40 -3.20
CA ASN A 63 -26.23 -8.83 -4.43
C ASN A 63 -25.81 -9.59 -5.71
N GLY A 64 -25.21 -10.79 -5.58
CA GLY A 64 -25.00 -11.68 -6.71
C GLY A 64 -24.01 -11.16 -7.76
N ILE A 65 -22.90 -10.53 -7.35
CA ILE A 65 -21.72 -10.57 -8.23
C ILE A 65 -21.18 -11.98 -8.12
N ASP A 66 -21.81 -12.85 -8.92
CA ASP A 66 -21.50 -14.25 -9.03
C ASP A 66 -20.02 -14.35 -9.44
N THR A 67 -19.19 -14.88 -8.55
CA THR A 67 -17.77 -15.09 -8.85
C THR A 67 -17.61 -16.04 -10.06
N SER A 68 -18.65 -16.81 -10.40
CA SER A 68 -18.80 -17.55 -11.65
C SER A 68 -18.70 -16.64 -12.87
N ILE A 69 -19.45 -15.52 -12.96
CA ILE A 69 -19.40 -14.59 -14.10
C ILE A 69 -18.00 -13.99 -14.27
N THR A 70 -17.31 -13.66 -13.17
CA THR A 70 -15.93 -13.14 -13.27
C THR A 70 -14.93 -14.24 -13.67
N LYS A 71 -15.14 -15.49 -13.25
CA LYS A 71 -14.31 -16.65 -13.66
C LYS A 71 -14.56 -17.03 -15.12
N ASP A 72 -15.82 -17.10 -15.55
CA ASP A 72 -16.22 -17.43 -16.91
C ASP A 72 -15.71 -16.37 -17.90
N VAL A 73 -15.83 -15.08 -17.56
CA VAL A 73 -15.24 -13.98 -18.35
C VAL A 73 -13.71 -14.07 -18.36
N GLN A 74 -13.06 -14.44 -17.25
CA GLN A 74 -11.60 -14.58 -17.20
C GLN A 74 -11.11 -15.80 -18.02
N ASP A 75 -11.87 -16.88 -18.06
CA ASP A 75 -11.57 -18.08 -18.85
C ASP A 75 -11.79 -17.85 -20.35
N GLU A 76 -12.79 -17.08 -20.76
CA GLU A 76 -12.93 -16.63 -22.14
C GLU A 76 -11.84 -15.64 -22.55
N LEU A 77 -11.49 -14.68 -21.70
CA LEU A 77 -10.40 -13.74 -21.96
C LEU A 77 -9.04 -14.43 -22.10
N LYS A 78 -8.79 -15.51 -21.35
CA LYS A 78 -7.58 -16.34 -21.51
C LYS A 78 -7.52 -17.00 -22.89
N LYS A 79 -8.61 -17.60 -23.36
CA LYS A 79 -8.66 -18.23 -24.69
C LYS A 79 -8.39 -17.23 -25.82
N VAL A 80 -9.02 -16.05 -25.74
CA VAL A 80 -8.81 -14.98 -26.73
C VAL A 80 -7.36 -14.48 -26.70
N LYS A 81 -6.74 -14.42 -25.52
CA LYS A 81 -5.35 -14.01 -25.37
C LYS A 81 -4.38 -15.06 -25.93
N ASP A 82 -4.62 -16.34 -25.69
CA ASP A 82 -3.82 -17.44 -26.23
C ASP A 82 -3.93 -17.48 -27.77
N ASP A 83 -5.14 -17.31 -28.33
CA ASP A 83 -5.33 -17.18 -29.77
C ASP A 83 -4.59 -15.97 -30.36
N LEU A 84 -4.67 -14.81 -29.69
CA LEU A 84 -3.91 -13.62 -30.08
C LEU A 84 -2.41 -13.82 -29.99
N GLU A 85 -1.90 -14.52 -28.98
CA GLU A 85 -0.49 -14.83 -28.82
C GLU A 85 0.00 -15.78 -29.93
N ASP A 86 -0.82 -16.74 -30.34
CA ASP A 86 -0.53 -17.62 -31.48
C ASP A 86 -0.57 -16.87 -32.83
N PHE A 87 -1.54 -15.97 -33.03
CA PHE A 87 -1.60 -15.11 -34.21
C PHE A 87 -0.42 -14.12 -34.25
N THR A 88 -0.08 -13.49 -33.13
CA THR A 88 1.04 -12.52 -33.07
C THR A 88 2.40 -13.22 -33.14
N GLY A 89 2.53 -14.40 -32.53
CA GLY A 89 3.74 -15.23 -32.54
C GLY A 89 4.02 -15.84 -33.90
N SER A 90 2.98 -16.19 -34.67
CA SER A 90 3.13 -16.63 -36.06
C SER A 90 3.45 -15.48 -37.03
N ILE A 91 2.97 -14.25 -36.77
CA ILE A 91 3.38 -13.04 -37.50
C ILE A 91 4.83 -12.66 -37.17
N SER A 92 5.23 -12.73 -35.89
CA SER A 92 6.60 -12.39 -35.43
C SER A 92 7.65 -13.42 -35.84
N ARG A 93 7.25 -14.66 -36.16
CA ARG A 93 8.16 -15.73 -36.62
C ARG A 93 8.35 -15.75 -38.14
N LYS A 94 7.45 -15.11 -38.89
CA LYS A 94 7.47 -15.08 -40.36
C LYS A 94 8.07 -13.79 -40.94
N MET A 95 8.41 -12.83 -40.08
CA MET A 95 9.20 -11.63 -40.38
C MET A 95 10.64 -11.79 -39.90
#